data_AF-A0A9E3EBZ9-F1
#
_entry.id   AF-A0A9E3EBZ9-F1
#
_cell.length_a   1.000
_cell.length_b   1.000
_cell.length_c   1.000
_cell.angle_alpha   90.00
_cell.angle_beta   90.00
_cell.angle_gamma   90.00
#
_symmetry.space_group_name_H-M   'P 1'
#
loop_
_entity.id
_entity.type
_entity.pdbx_description
1 polymer ?
#
loop_
_entity_poly.entity_id
_entity_poly.type
_entity_poly.pdbx_seq_one_letter_code
_entity_poly.pdbx_strand_id
1 'polypeptide(L)'
;MTQAEIDQQVFDLYDEYCHGRIDRREFLKRAGAMGALAFAISLLPDYARAQTISFTDTRIKAQYVTYPSPGGNAANIRGYLVHPTGNGPFPAVLVVHENRGLNPYIEDVARRAAVEGFIALAPDGLSPLGGYPGNDDHRRDMQAKLDEAKLRVDMLNGAKFVKHHKMSNG
;
A
#
# COMPACT_ATOMS: atom_id res chain seq x y z
N MET A 1 6.65 -24.04 -16.72
CA MET A 1 7.23 -22.90 -17.46
C MET A 1 8.54 -22.56 -16.78
N THR A 2 9.66 -22.80 -17.46
CA THR A 2 11.00 -22.42 -16.99
C THR A 2 11.09 -20.90 -16.98
N GLN A 3 11.67 -20.34 -15.93
CA GLN A 3 11.92 -18.91 -15.75
C GLN A 3 12.64 -18.40 -17.00
N ALA A 4 11.97 -17.58 -17.81
CA ALA A 4 12.62 -16.91 -18.93
C ALA A 4 13.75 -16.06 -18.34
N GLU A 5 14.98 -16.31 -18.76
CA GLU A 5 16.13 -15.49 -18.39
C GLU A 5 15.87 -14.08 -18.91
N ILE A 6 15.50 -13.17 -18.00
CA ILE A 6 15.32 -11.77 -18.30
C ILE A 6 16.69 -11.23 -18.67
N ASP A 7 16.78 -10.51 -19.79
CA ASP A 7 18.02 -9.84 -20.20
C ASP A 7 18.53 -8.95 -19.06
N GLN A 8 19.76 -9.20 -18.62
CA GLN A 8 20.38 -8.52 -17.49
C GLN A 8 20.38 -7.00 -17.67
N GLN A 9 20.58 -6.49 -18.89
CA GLN A 9 20.57 -5.05 -19.15
C GLN A 9 19.20 -4.43 -18.89
N VAL A 10 18.13 -5.19 -19.15
CA VAL A 10 16.76 -4.75 -18.93
C VAL A 10 16.38 -4.86 -17.46
N PHE A 11 16.88 -5.89 -16.76
CA PHE A 11 16.77 -6.00 -15.32
C PHE A 11 17.48 -4.84 -14.60
N ASP A 12 18.71 -4.53 -14.99
CA ASP A 12 19.49 -3.43 -14.40
C ASP A 12 18.80 -2.06 -14.65
N LEU A 13 18.24 -1.86 -15.85
CA LEU A 13 17.48 -0.66 -16.18
C LEU A 13 16.19 -0.55 -15.33
N TYR A 14 15.50 -1.67 -15.09
CA TYR A 14 14.35 -1.71 -14.19
C TYR A 14 14.75 -1.52 -12.72
N ASP A 15 15.90 -2.04 -12.30
CA ASP A 15 16.46 -1.82 -10.97
C ASP A 15 16.73 -0.33 -10.71
N GLU A 16 17.34 0.36 -11.68
CA GLU A 16 17.56 1.81 -11.62
C GLU A 16 16.24 2.58 -11.45
N TYR A 17 15.20 2.20 -12.20
CA TYR A 17 13.88 2.81 -12.10
C TYR A 17 13.22 2.51 -10.74
N CYS A 18 13.19 1.25 -10.32
CA CYS A 18 12.60 0.84 -9.03
C CYS A 18 13.26 1.49 -7.82
N HIS A 19 14.56 1.78 -7.94
CA HIS A 19 15.34 2.48 -6.93
C HIS A 19 15.29 4.00 -7.04
N GLY A 20 14.55 4.55 -8.01
CA GLY A 20 14.36 5.99 -8.20
C GLY A 20 15.61 6.71 -8.72
N ARG A 21 16.58 5.99 -9.31
CA ARG A 21 17.78 6.59 -9.92
C ARG A 21 17.45 7.27 -11.26
N ILE A 22 16.39 6.79 -11.93
CA ILE A 22 15.82 7.36 -13.15
C ILE A 22 14.31 7.48 -12.99
N ASP A 23 13.71 8.49 -13.64
CA ASP A 23 12.26 8.65 -13.67
C ASP A 23 11.60 7.74 -14.72
N ARG A 24 10.25 7.63 -14.66
CA ARG A 24 9.49 6.81 -15.62
C ARG A 24 9.75 7.20 -17.08
N ARG A 25 9.97 8.48 -17.36
CA ARG A 25 10.19 8.98 -18.72
C ARG A 25 11.53 8.49 -19.26
N GLU A 26 12.58 8.62 -18.46
CA GLU A 26 13.93 8.16 -18.80
C GLU A 26 13.98 6.62 -18.89
N PHE A 27 13.28 5.91 -18.00
CA PHE A 27 13.11 4.46 -18.08
C PHE A 27 12.50 4.02 -19.43
N LEU A 28 11.35 4.59 -19.81
CA LEU A 28 10.69 4.26 -21.07
C LEU A 28 11.53 4.65 -22.30
N LYS A 29 12.23 5.78 -22.24
CA LYS A 29 13.12 6.24 -23.30
C LYS A 29 14.29 5.27 -23.52
N ARG A 30 14.98 4.86 -22.45
CA ARG A 30 16.09 3.90 -22.52
C ARG A 30 15.62 2.52 -22.95
N ALA A 31 14.49 2.05 -22.42
CA ALA A 31 13.89 0.78 -22.84
C ALA A 31 13.52 0.78 -24.33
N GLY A 32 13.01 1.90 -24.86
CA GLY A 32 12.74 2.08 -26.29
C GLY A 32 14.00 1.99 -27.15
N ALA A 33 15.09 2.63 -26.73
CA ALA A 33 16.38 2.59 -27.45
C ALA A 33 16.97 1.16 -27.53
N MET A 34 16.64 0.29 -26.57
CA MET A 34 17.08 -1.11 -26.52
C MET A 34 16.09 -2.09 -27.19
N GLY A 35 14.98 -1.61 -27.75
CA GLY A 35 13.92 -2.47 -28.30
C GLY A 35 13.10 -3.22 -27.25
N ALA A 36 13.28 -2.91 -25.96
CA ALA A 36 12.66 -3.60 -24.82
C ALA A 36 11.39 -2.91 -24.29
N LEU A 37 10.81 -1.97 -25.03
CA LEU A 37 9.69 -1.14 -24.55
C LEU A 37 8.47 -1.96 -24.08
N ALA A 38 8.09 -3.00 -24.82
CA ALA A 38 6.96 -3.86 -24.45
C ALA A 38 7.19 -4.55 -23.10
N PHE A 39 8.43 -5.00 -22.86
CA PHE A 39 8.82 -5.61 -21.60
C PHE A 39 8.87 -4.57 -20.46
N ALA A 40 9.46 -3.40 -20.70
CA ALA A 40 9.51 -2.32 -19.72
C ALA A 40 8.11 -1.87 -19.27
N ILE A 41 7.15 -1.79 -20.19
CA ILE A 41 5.75 -1.51 -19.85
C ILE A 41 5.15 -2.63 -18.99
N SER A 42 5.48 -3.90 -19.28
CA SER A 42 4.98 -5.05 -18.50
C SER A 42 5.51 -5.12 -17.07
N LEU A 43 6.66 -4.48 -16.81
CA LEU A 43 7.27 -4.40 -15.49
C LEU A 43 6.73 -3.24 -14.65
N LEU A 44 6.02 -2.28 -15.24
CA LEU A 44 5.40 -1.20 -14.48
C LEU A 44 4.25 -1.75 -13.61
N PRO A 45 4.04 -1.19 -12.40
CA PRO A 45 2.94 -1.63 -11.54
C PRO A 45 1.59 -1.41 -12.23
N ASP A 46 0.84 -2.49 -12.44
CA ASP A 46 -0.56 -2.45 -12.87
C ASP A 46 -1.46 -2.92 -11.71
N TYR A 47 -1.74 -1.99 -10.80
CA TYR A 47 -2.54 -2.27 -9.62
C TYR A 47 -3.99 -2.66 -9.94
N ALA A 48 -4.52 -2.19 -11.07
CA ALA A 48 -5.87 -2.54 -11.51
C ALA A 48 -5.97 -4.02 -11.88
N ARG A 49 -4.92 -4.58 -12.52
CA ARG A 49 -4.86 -6.02 -12.83
C ARG A 49 -4.44 -6.88 -11.64
N ALA A 50 -3.77 -6.31 -10.63
CA ALA A 50 -3.36 -7.01 -9.41
C ALA A 50 -4.47 -7.07 -8.34
N GLN A 51 -5.55 -6.29 -8.50
CA GLN A 51 -6.67 -6.25 -7.57
C GLN A 51 -7.43 -7.58 -7.59
N THR A 52 -7.47 -8.27 -6.45
CA THR A 52 -8.16 -9.56 -6.30
C THR A 52 -9.58 -9.37 -5.76
N ILE A 53 -9.79 -8.43 -4.85
CA ILE A 53 -11.09 -8.18 -4.23
C ILE A 53 -11.58 -6.77 -4.62
N SER A 54 -12.78 -6.68 -5.19
CA SER A 54 -13.40 -5.39 -5.51
C SER A 54 -13.67 -4.59 -4.23
N PHE A 55 -13.55 -3.26 -4.30
CA PHE A 55 -14.00 -2.38 -3.21
C PHE A 55 -15.52 -2.42 -2.99
N THR A 56 -16.27 -2.90 -4.00
CA THR A 56 -17.73 -3.12 -3.96
C THR A 56 -18.12 -4.56 -3.67
N ASP A 57 -17.18 -5.42 -3.26
CA ASP A 57 -17.50 -6.81 -2.93
C ASP A 57 -18.54 -6.88 -1.80
N THR A 58 -19.66 -7.56 -2.08
CA THR A 58 -20.82 -7.64 -1.19
C THR A 58 -20.54 -8.31 0.15
N ARG A 59 -19.42 -9.04 0.29
CA ARG A 59 -19.01 -9.74 1.52
C ARG A 59 -18.33 -8.83 2.53
N ILE A 60 -17.97 -7.61 2.15
CA ILE A 60 -17.21 -6.68 2.99
C ILE A 60 -17.87 -5.30 3.07
N LYS A 61 -17.47 -4.52 4.08
CA LYS A 61 -17.69 -3.08 4.15
C LYS A 61 -16.34 -2.41 4.29
N ALA A 62 -16.00 -1.55 3.32
CA ALA A 62 -14.76 -0.80 3.30
C ALA A 62 -15.03 0.69 3.47
N GLN A 63 -14.18 1.37 4.23
CA GLN A 63 -14.25 2.81 4.42
C GLN A 63 -12.88 3.38 4.80
N TYR A 64 -12.64 4.63 4.42
CA TYR A 64 -11.54 5.39 5.00
C TYR A 64 -11.94 5.92 6.37
N VAL A 65 -11.03 5.79 7.34
CA VAL A 65 -11.20 6.27 8.70
C VAL A 65 -10.00 7.13 9.09
N THR A 66 -10.17 7.87 10.17
CA THR A 66 -9.09 8.62 10.80
C THR A 66 -9.02 8.22 12.26
N TYR A 67 -7.82 8.03 12.80
CA TYR A 67 -7.61 7.67 14.19
C TYR A 67 -6.56 8.56 14.87
N PRO A 68 -6.67 8.79 16.19
CA PRO A 68 -5.71 9.61 16.92
C PRO A 68 -4.35 8.92 17.03
N SER A 69 -3.27 9.66 16.80
CA SER A 69 -1.90 9.15 16.94
C SER A 69 -1.03 10.04 17.84
N PRO A 70 -1.29 10.05 19.16
CA PRO A 70 -0.44 10.81 20.09
C PRO A 70 1.01 10.31 20.03
N GLY A 71 1.94 11.25 19.88
CA GLY A 71 3.38 10.95 19.73
C GLY A 71 3.78 10.46 18.33
N GLY A 72 2.86 10.42 17.39
CA GLY A 72 3.08 10.04 16.00
C GLY A 72 3.55 11.18 15.09
N ASN A 73 3.62 10.93 13.77
CA ASN A 73 4.02 11.95 12.79
C ASN A 73 2.94 13.03 12.59
N ALA A 74 1.68 12.73 12.95
CA ALA A 74 0.58 13.68 12.97
C ALA A 74 -0.37 13.40 14.14
N ALA A 75 -1.16 14.39 14.53
CA ALA A 75 -2.19 14.22 15.57
C ALA A 75 -3.21 13.14 15.21
N ASN A 76 -3.51 12.99 13.92
CA ASN A 76 -4.43 12.01 13.39
C ASN A 76 -3.86 11.36 12.13
N ILE A 77 -4.09 10.06 11.97
CA ILE A 77 -3.62 9.27 10.83
C ILE A 77 -4.83 8.74 10.07
N ARG A 78 -4.80 8.85 8.74
CA ARG A 78 -5.81 8.24 7.88
C ARG A 78 -5.52 6.75 7.76
N GLY A 79 -6.54 5.92 7.64
CA GLY A 79 -6.38 4.51 7.33
C GLY A 79 -7.56 3.99 6.52
N TYR A 80 -7.37 2.82 5.91
CA TYR A 80 -8.41 2.09 5.21
C TYR A 80 -8.87 0.92 6.08
N LEU A 81 -10.11 1.00 6.56
CA LEU A 81 -10.72 0.01 7.43
C LEU A 81 -11.70 -0.83 6.62
N VAL A 82 -11.52 -2.15 6.67
CA VAL A 82 -12.41 -3.11 6.02
C VAL A 82 -12.84 -4.16 7.03
N HIS A 83 -14.10 -4.55 7.02
CA HIS A 83 -14.59 -5.67 7.82
C HIS A 83 -15.62 -6.50 7.04
N PRO A 84 -15.88 -7.75 7.44
CA PRO A 84 -16.90 -8.58 6.81
C PRO A 84 -18.31 -7.97 6.98
N THR A 85 -19.20 -8.23 6.03
CA THR A 85 -20.63 -8.00 6.23
C THR A 85 -21.19 -9.01 7.22
N GLY A 86 -22.10 -8.56 8.08
CA GLY A 86 -22.74 -9.40 9.10
C GLY A 86 -22.60 -8.79 10.49
N ASN A 87 -23.05 -9.56 11.48
CA ASN A 87 -22.92 -9.18 12.88
C ASN A 87 -21.59 -9.74 13.38
N GLY A 88 -20.65 -8.84 13.70
CA GLY A 88 -19.41 -9.19 14.39
C GLY A 88 -19.67 -9.60 15.85
N PRO A 89 -18.66 -9.54 16.73
CA PRO A 89 -17.32 -9.01 16.49
C PRO A 89 -16.39 -9.99 15.76
N PHE A 90 -15.37 -9.45 15.08
CA PHE A 90 -14.41 -10.16 14.24
C PHE A 90 -12.99 -10.09 14.82
N PRO A 91 -12.11 -11.06 14.56
CA PRO A 91 -10.69 -10.94 14.86
C PRO A 91 -10.05 -9.77 14.10
N ALA A 92 -9.15 -9.03 14.77
CA ALA A 92 -8.55 -7.82 14.22
C ALA A 92 -7.16 -8.07 13.61
N VAL A 93 -6.88 -7.39 12.50
CA VAL A 93 -5.58 -7.39 11.82
C VAL A 93 -5.17 -5.96 11.48
N LEU A 94 -3.91 -5.64 11.72
CA LEU A 94 -3.28 -4.43 11.19
C LEU A 94 -2.45 -4.81 9.95
N VAL A 95 -2.78 -4.24 8.81
CA VAL A 95 -2.02 -4.40 7.57
C VAL A 95 -1.00 -3.28 7.49
N VAL A 96 0.26 -3.62 7.76
CA VAL A 96 1.39 -2.67 7.66
C VAL A 96 1.89 -2.69 6.22
N HIS A 97 1.80 -1.54 5.56
CA HIS A 97 2.37 -1.37 4.23
C HIS A 97 3.89 -1.20 4.27
N GLU A 98 4.53 -1.45 3.13
CA GLU A 98 5.96 -1.21 2.93
C GLU A 98 6.28 0.31 2.82
N ASN A 99 7.46 0.66 2.29
CA ASN A 99 7.90 2.02 1.95
C ASN A 99 6.94 2.78 1.00
N ARG A 100 5.89 2.09 0.51
CA ARG A 100 4.86 2.64 -0.37
C ARG A 100 3.51 2.99 0.26
N GLY A 101 3.42 3.12 1.58
CA GLY A 101 2.25 3.77 2.18
C GLY A 101 0.95 3.03 1.85
N LEU A 102 -0.20 3.69 2.01
CA LEU A 102 -1.47 3.11 1.59
C LEU A 102 -1.65 3.25 0.07
N ASN A 103 -1.26 2.22 -0.68
CA ASN A 103 -1.52 2.11 -2.12
C ASN A 103 -2.69 1.15 -2.42
N PRO A 104 -3.20 1.10 -3.66
CA PRO A 104 -4.35 0.24 -4.00
C PRO A 104 -4.12 -1.26 -3.74
N TYR A 105 -2.87 -1.73 -3.82
CA TYR A 105 -2.52 -3.12 -3.49
C TYR A 105 -2.65 -3.40 -1.99
N ILE A 106 -2.21 -2.49 -1.13
CA ILE A 106 -2.37 -2.62 0.32
C ILE A 106 -3.85 -2.58 0.72
N GLU A 107 -4.64 -1.71 0.09
CA GLU A 107 -6.10 -1.72 0.27
C GLU A 107 -6.70 -3.08 -0.14
N ASP A 108 -6.19 -3.69 -1.21
CA ASP A 108 -6.60 -5.03 -1.63
C ASP A 108 -6.25 -6.10 -0.60
N VAL A 109 -5.05 -6.04 -0.01
CA VAL A 109 -4.66 -6.95 1.08
C VAL A 109 -5.60 -6.81 2.29
N ALA A 110 -5.99 -5.60 2.67
CA ALA A 110 -6.98 -5.38 3.73
C ALA A 110 -8.35 -5.97 3.36
N ARG A 111 -8.78 -5.85 2.10
CA ARG A 111 -10.02 -6.49 1.62
C ARG A 111 -9.94 -8.01 1.63
N ARG A 112 -8.80 -8.61 1.26
CA ARG A 112 -8.58 -10.07 1.34
C ARG A 112 -8.71 -10.57 2.78
N ALA A 113 -8.08 -9.88 3.74
CA ALA A 113 -8.23 -10.22 5.16
C ALA A 113 -9.69 -10.13 5.63
N ALA A 114 -10.44 -9.13 5.17
CA ALA A 114 -11.86 -9.01 5.48
C ALA A 114 -12.74 -10.09 4.84
N VAL A 115 -12.40 -10.57 3.65
CA VAL A 115 -13.07 -11.73 3.05
C VAL A 115 -12.83 -13.00 3.88
N GLU A 116 -11.66 -13.14 4.50
CA GLU A 116 -11.32 -14.25 5.40
C GLU A 116 -11.87 -14.10 6.83
N GLY A 117 -12.72 -13.10 7.08
CA GLY A 117 -13.43 -12.94 8.35
C GLY A 117 -12.77 -12.01 9.37
N PHE A 118 -11.75 -11.24 8.98
CA PHE A 118 -11.05 -10.31 9.87
C PHE A 118 -11.52 -8.86 9.70
N ILE A 119 -11.56 -8.09 10.78
CA ILE A 119 -11.53 -6.62 10.65
C ILE A 119 -10.09 -6.18 10.41
N ALA A 120 -9.84 -5.58 9.25
CA ALA A 120 -8.52 -5.18 8.81
C ALA A 120 -8.42 -3.65 8.75
N LEU A 121 -7.39 -3.08 9.40
CA LEU A 121 -7.01 -1.69 9.22
C LEU A 121 -5.67 -1.62 8.49
N ALA A 122 -5.61 -0.86 7.40
CA ALA A 122 -4.37 -0.46 6.74
C ALA A 122 -4.13 1.05 6.97
N PRO A 123 -3.28 1.44 7.93
CA PRO A 123 -2.90 2.84 8.11
C PRO A 123 -2.27 3.44 6.86
N ASP A 124 -2.41 4.74 6.65
CA ASP A 124 -1.66 5.50 5.65
C ASP A 124 -0.53 6.27 6.32
N GLY A 125 0.66 5.68 6.35
CA GLY A 125 1.85 6.31 6.93
C GLY A 125 2.25 7.61 6.23
N LEU A 126 1.80 7.88 4.99
CA LEU A 126 2.02 9.16 4.33
C LEU A 126 0.91 10.18 4.57
N SER A 127 -0.15 9.85 5.32
CA SER A 127 -1.23 10.80 5.58
C SER A 127 -0.76 12.14 6.21
N PRO A 128 0.27 12.19 7.07
CA PRO A 128 0.83 13.46 7.56
C PRO A 128 1.34 14.40 6.45
N LEU A 129 1.67 13.84 5.29
CA LEU A 129 2.23 14.55 4.14
C LEU A 129 1.22 14.69 2.99
N GLY A 130 -0.07 14.42 3.24
CA GLY A 130 -1.15 14.50 2.24
C GLY A 130 -1.60 13.15 1.66
N GLY A 131 -1.01 12.04 2.09
CA GLY A 131 -1.39 10.68 1.66
C GLY A 131 -0.73 10.24 0.35
N TYR A 132 -1.20 9.12 -0.22
CA TYR A 132 -0.69 8.59 -1.49
C TYR A 132 -0.97 9.55 -2.66
N PRO A 133 0.06 10.08 -3.36
CA PRO A 133 -0.11 11.11 -4.38
C PRO A 133 -0.62 10.59 -5.74
N GLY A 134 -0.98 9.32 -5.85
CA GLY A 134 -1.47 8.71 -7.10
C GLY A 134 -0.36 8.15 -8.01
N ASN A 135 0.91 8.38 -7.68
CA ASN A 135 2.07 7.80 -8.36
C ASN A 135 3.17 7.39 -7.36
N ASP A 136 3.99 6.40 -7.75
CA ASP A 136 5.02 5.84 -6.86
C ASP A 136 6.31 6.66 -6.82
N ASP A 137 6.59 7.48 -7.85
CA ASP A 137 7.87 8.17 -8.02
C ASP A 137 8.16 9.18 -6.89
N HIS A 138 7.16 9.92 -6.41
CA HIS A 138 7.35 10.94 -5.35
C HIS A 138 7.35 10.39 -3.92
N ARG A 139 7.05 9.09 -3.75
CA ARG A 139 6.77 8.56 -2.42
C ARG A 139 7.98 8.34 -1.55
N ARG A 140 9.13 7.99 -2.15
CA ARG A 140 10.39 7.82 -1.43
C ARG A 140 10.80 9.13 -0.77
N ASP A 141 10.72 10.23 -1.52
CA ASP A 141 11.06 11.56 -1.03
C ASP A 141 10.11 12.03 0.08
N MET A 142 8.83 11.66 0.00
CA MET A 142 7.88 11.93 1.08
C MET A 142 8.22 11.11 2.32
N GLN A 143 8.48 9.81 2.18
CA GLN A 143 8.77 8.96 3.33
C GLN A 143 10.08 9.34 4.02
N ALA A 144 11.09 9.80 3.27
CA ALA A 144 12.35 10.30 3.85
C ALA A 144 12.16 11.50 4.79
N LYS A 145 11.02 12.20 4.71
CA LYS A 145 10.67 13.32 5.60
C LYS A 145 9.97 12.86 6.89
N LEU A 146 9.57 11.60 6.99
CA LEU A 146 8.92 11.05 8.17
C LEU A 146 9.96 10.61 9.21
N ASP A 147 9.60 10.75 10.47
CA ASP A 147 10.35 10.18 11.58
C ASP A 147 9.94 8.71 11.73
N GLU A 148 10.92 7.79 11.61
CA GLU A 148 10.68 6.34 11.68
C GLU A 148 10.14 5.92 13.05
N ALA A 149 10.67 6.48 14.14
CA ALA A 149 10.23 6.14 15.49
C ALA A 149 8.77 6.57 15.69
N LYS A 150 8.41 7.76 15.20
CA LYS A 150 7.02 8.24 15.20
C LYS A 150 6.12 7.42 14.27
N LEU A 151 6.63 6.92 13.15
CA LEU A 151 5.86 6.06 12.24
C LEU A 151 5.50 4.74 12.91
N ARG A 152 6.41 4.17 13.71
CA ARG A 152 6.12 2.99 14.53
C ARG A 152 5.04 3.29 15.57
N VAL A 153 5.05 4.49 16.16
CA VAL A 153 3.98 4.97 17.05
C VAL A 153 2.65 5.09 16.31
N ASP A 154 2.66 5.60 15.08
CA ASP A 154 1.47 5.67 14.21
C ASP A 154 0.84 4.30 13.96
N MET A 155 1.68 3.29 13.68
CA MET A 155 1.23 1.92 13.49
C MET A 155 0.71 1.29 14.79
N LEU A 156 1.39 1.52 15.91
CA LEU A 156 0.95 1.04 17.23
C LEU A 156 -0.40 1.64 17.63
N ASN A 157 -0.59 2.94 17.40
CA ASN A 157 -1.87 3.60 17.66
C ASN A 157 -2.97 3.07 16.73
N GLY A 158 -2.65 2.75 15.48
CA GLY A 158 -3.54 2.05 14.56
C GLY A 158 -3.94 0.65 15.05
N ALA A 159 -2.98 -0.13 15.56
CA ALA A 159 -3.25 -1.44 16.17
C ALA A 159 -4.21 -1.33 17.35
N LYS A 160 -3.99 -0.36 18.25
CA LYS A 160 -4.90 -0.08 19.37
C LYS A 160 -6.29 0.33 18.88
N PHE A 161 -6.36 1.19 17.86
CA PHE A 161 -7.62 1.64 17.29
C PHE A 161 -8.44 0.48 16.73
N VAL A 162 -7.86 -0.39 15.89
CA VAL A 162 -8.60 -1.52 15.31
C VAL A 162 -8.99 -2.55 16.38
N LYS A 163 -8.09 -2.81 17.35
CA LYS A 163 -8.36 -3.69 18.50
C LYS A 163 -9.60 -3.26 19.29
N HIS A 164 -9.74 -1.95 19.55
CA HIS A 164 -10.87 -1.38 20.31
C HIS A 164 -12.09 -1.01 19.45
N HIS A 165 -12.08 -1.31 18.15
CA HIS A 165 -13.20 -1.00 17.28
C HIS A 165 -14.43 -1.84 17.67
N LYS A 166 -15.64 -1.26 17.54
CA LYS A 166 -16.91 -1.93 17.93
C LYS A 166 -17.17 -3.28 17.24
N MET A 167 -16.57 -3.49 16.08
CA MET A 167 -16.67 -4.74 15.30
C MET A 167 -15.49 -5.68 15.55
N SER A 168 -14.56 -5.36 16.45
CA SER A 168 -13.41 -6.19 16.83
C SER A 168 -13.71 -6.98 18.11
N ASN A 169 -13.17 -8.20 18.23
CA ASN A 169 -13.26 -9.02 19.44
C ASN A 169 -11.99 -8.97 20.31
N GLY A 170 -10.97 -8.20 19.91
CA GLY A 170 -9.77 -7.94 20.72
C GLY A 170 -8.44 -8.35 20.09
#